data_AF-A0A6P2Q1F3-F1
#
_entry.id   AF-A0A6P2Q1F3-F1
#
_cell.length_a   1.000
_cell.length_b   1.000
_cell.length_c   1.000
_cell.angle_alpha   90.00
_cell.angle_beta   90.00
_cell.angle_gamma   90.00
#
_symmetry.space_group_name_H-M   'P 1'
#
loop_
_entity.id
_entity.type
_entity.pdbx_description
1 polymer ?
#
loop_
_entity_poly.entity_id
_entity_poly.type
_entity_poly.pdbx_seq_one_letter_code
_entity_poly.pdbx_strand_id
1 'polypeptide(L)'
;MNEPIHAALAGAAINADGHAEGADYASDRILARIGHVTRTLRDSMRELGLDKHVERAAEAVPDARDRLRYVATMTEQAAERVLNAIEVAKPMQERIQNEAEALDARWAQWYAAPIEHAEVRELMDDTRTFLRALPEAASATSAQLLEIMLAQDFQDLTGQVIKKIMDMVYLIEQQLLTVLVENIAPERREQFAATAAALAAEQISATGSPESLLNGPQIAPEGKSDVVQDQAQVDDLLASLGF
;
A
#
# COMPACT_ATOMS: atom_id res chain seq x y z
N MET A 1 49.40 -29.14 -75.55
CA MET A 1 47.96 -28.80 -75.45
C MET A 1 47.41 -29.59 -74.28
N ASN A 2 47.02 -28.85 -73.23
CA ASN A 2 46.25 -29.18 -72.02
C ASN A 2 46.78 -30.13 -70.92
N GLU A 3 46.94 -29.55 -69.71
CA GLU A 3 46.86 -30.22 -68.39
C GLU A 3 45.41 -30.72 -68.10
N PRO A 4 45.19 -31.55 -67.04
CA PRO A 4 44.85 -30.98 -65.71
C PRO A 4 45.34 -31.77 -64.46
N ILE A 5 45.70 -31.02 -63.41
CA ILE A 5 45.17 -30.97 -62.02
C ILE A 5 44.63 -32.27 -61.36
N HIS A 6 45.23 -32.68 -60.22
CA HIS A 6 44.57 -33.07 -58.95
C HIS A 6 45.67 -33.26 -57.87
N ALA A 7 45.99 -32.24 -57.08
CA ALA A 7 45.33 -31.83 -55.83
C ALA A 7 45.59 -32.81 -54.66
N ALA A 8 46.62 -32.47 -53.89
CA ALA A 8 46.86 -32.95 -52.53
C ALA A 8 45.78 -32.43 -51.59
N LEU A 9 45.19 -33.32 -50.77
CA LEU A 9 44.45 -32.96 -49.57
C LEU A 9 44.82 -33.96 -48.47
N ALA A 10 45.94 -33.69 -47.81
CA ALA A 10 46.18 -34.15 -46.46
C ALA A 10 45.19 -33.41 -45.56
N GLY A 11 44.16 -34.11 -45.08
CA GLY A 11 43.21 -33.58 -44.12
C GLY A 11 43.92 -33.28 -42.80
N ALA A 12 44.18 -32.00 -42.56
CA ALA A 12 44.54 -31.48 -41.26
C ALA A 12 43.38 -31.74 -40.29
N ALA A 13 43.55 -32.72 -39.40
CA ALA A 13 42.77 -32.79 -38.17
C ALA A 13 43.14 -31.56 -37.33
N ILE A 14 42.30 -30.53 -37.44
CA ILE A 14 42.36 -29.34 -36.60
C ILE A 14 42.10 -29.81 -35.17
N ASN A 15 43.10 -29.67 -34.31
CA ASN A 15 43.01 -29.82 -32.85
C ASN A 15 41.90 -28.89 -32.31
N ALA A 16 40.67 -29.41 -32.22
CA ALA A 16 39.55 -28.74 -31.54
C ALA A 16 39.42 -29.17 -30.06
N ASP A 17 40.05 -30.29 -29.65
CA ASP A 17 39.93 -30.84 -28.29
C ASP A 17 40.73 -30.07 -27.21
N GLY A 18 41.81 -29.38 -27.59
CA GLY A 18 42.66 -28.67 -26.61
C GLY A 18 42.04 -27.38 -26.04
N HIS A 19 40.99 -26.83 -26.66
CA HIS A 19 40.34 -25.59 -26.22
C HIS A 19 39.18 -25.84 -25.25
N ALA A 20 38.53 -27.01 -25.33
CA ALA A 20 37.44 -27.38 -24.42
C ALA A 20 37.95 -27.78 -23.03
N GLU A 21 39.01 -28.60 -22.95
CA GLU A 21 39.62 -29.00 -21.67
C GLU A 21 40.24 -27.79 -20.93
N GLY A 22 40.94 -26.89 -21.63
CA GLY A 22 41.56 -25.70 -21.02
C GLY A 22 40.58 -24.67 -20.45
N ALA A 23 39.39 -24.55 -21.05
CA ALA A 23 38.30 -23.71 -20.56
C ALA A 23 37.62 -24.30 -19.32
N ASP A 24 37.54 -25.63 -19.24
CA ASP A 24 37.01 -26.37 -18.10
C ASP A 24 37.93 -26.22 -16.88
N TYR A 25 39.25 -26.37 -17.06
CA TYR A 25 40.23 -26.11 -15.99
C TYR A 25 40.27 -24.64 -15.53
N ALA A 26 39.99 -23.68 -16.43
CA ALA A 26 39.89 -22.27 -16.05
C ALA A 26 38.62 -22.01 -15.24
N SER A 27 37.49 -22.60 -15.62
CA SER A 27 36.21 -22.52 -14.91
C SER A 27 36.30 -23.19 -13.53
N ASP A 28 36.95 -24.35 -13.42
CA ASP A 28 37.20 -25.05 -12.17
C ASP A 28 38.10 -24.26 -11.21
N ARG A 29 39.16 -23.61 -11.74
CA ARG A 29 39.99 -22.72 -10.92
C ARG A 29 39.22 -21.49 -10.43
N ILE A 30 38.35 -20.93 -11.26
CA ILE A 30 37.50 -19.79 -10.87
C ILE A 30 36.49 -20.22 -9.81
N LEU A 31 35.81 -21.36 -9.98
CA LEU A 31 34.91 -21.96 -9.00
C LEU A 31 35.62 -22.26 -7.68
N ALA A 32 36.83 -22.83 -7.71
CA ALA A 32 37.63 -23.10 -6.53
C ALA A 32 38.04 -21.81 -5.81
N ARG A 33 38.38 -20.76 -6.56
CA ARG A 33 38.72 -19.44 -6.01
C ARG A 33 37.51 -18.77 -5.37
N ILE A 34 36.34 -18.81 -6.03
CA ILE A 34 35.08 -18.33 -5.47
C ILE A 34 34.76 -19.10 -4.21
N GLY A 35 34.82 -20.43 -4.23
CA GLY A 35 34.58 -21.27 -3.06
C GLY A 35 35.50 -20.97 -1.89
N HIS A 36 36.79 -20.70 -2.15
CA HIS A 36 37.72 -20.28 -1.11
C HIS A 36 37.37 -18.90 -0.55
N VAL A 37 37.10 -17.90 -1.40
CA VAL A 37 36.73 -16.54 -0.97
C VAL A 37 35.42 -16.55 -0.19
N THR A 38 34.41 -17.31 -0.62
CA THR A 38 33.13 -17.45 0.09
C THR A 38 33.31 -18.14 1.45
N ARG A 39 34.19 -19.14 1.54
CA ARG A 39 34.47 -19.82 2.81
C ARG A 39 35.23 -18.92 3.78
N THR A 40 36.24 -18.20 3.30
CA THR A 40 36.95 -17.18 4.10
C THR A 40 36.00 -16.08 4.57
N LEU A 41 35.12 -15.57 3.69
CA LEU A 41 34.10 -14.60 4.07
C LEU A 41 33.16 -15.14 5.15
N ARG A 42 32.66 -16.37 4.98
CA ARG A 42 31.79 -17.04 5.94
C ARG A 42 32.48 -17.24 7.30
N ASP A 43 33.72 -17.73 7.28
CA ASP A 43 34.49 -17.99 8.50
C ASP A 43 34.80 -16.68 9.23
N SER A 44 35.19 -15.62 8.50
CA SER A 44 35.36 -14.27 9.08
C SER A 44 34.05 -13.69 9.62
N MET A 45 32.92 -13.84 8.94
CA MET A 45 31.61 -13.42 9.45
C MET A 45 31.22 -14.15 10.73
N ARG A 46 31.53 -15.45 10.82
CA ARG A 46 31.25 -16.29 11.99
C ARG A 46 32.17 -15.98 13.16
N GLU A 47 33.46 -15.75 12.89
CA GLU A 47 34.47 -15.40 13.90
C GLU A 47 34.22 -14.02 14.52
N LEU A 48 33.61 -13.11 13.74
CA LEU A 48 33.20 -11.78 14.18
C LEU A 48 31.77 -11.73 14.77
N GLY A 49 31.02 -12.84 14.78
CA GLY A 49 29.65 -12.91 15.31
C GLY A 49 28.58 -12.20 14.46
N LEU A 50 28.91 -11.85 13.21
CA LEU A 50 28.04 -11.14 12.26
C LEU A 50 27.03 -12.08 11.58
N ASP A 51 27.29 -13.38 11.61
CA ASP A 51 26.41 -14.44 11.11
C ASP A 51 25.01 -14.33 11.73
N LYS A 52 24.93 -14.13 13.04
CA LYS A 52 23.66 -14.00 13.78
C LYS A 52 22.88 -12.74 13.44
N HIS A 53 23.55 -11.64 13.11
CA HIS A 53 22.90 -10.37 12.75
C HIS A 53 22.29 -10.45 11.35
N VAL A 54 23.03 -11.00 10.39
CA VAL A 54 22.51 -11.21 9.02
C VAL A 54 21.42 -12.27 9.00
N GLU A 55 21.53 -13.34 9.80
CA GLU A 55 20.49 -14.36 9.96
C GLU A 55 19.19 -13.76 10.51
N ARG A 56 19.24 -12.97 11.58
CA ARG A 56 18.04 -12.27 12.11
C ARG A 56 17.41 -11.31 11.12
N ALA A 57 18.22 -10.54 10.38
CA ALA A 57 17.70 -9.65 9.34
C ALA A 57 17.01 -10.45 8.23
N ALA A 58 17.61 -11.56 7.80
CA ALA A 58 17.03 -12.45 6.79
C ALA A 58 15.73 -13.13 7.27
N GLU A 59 15.61 -13.45 8.57
CA GLU A 59 14.39 -13.99 9.18
C GLU A 59 13.26 -12.96 9.28
N ALA A 60 13.59 -11.67 9.46
CA ALA A 60 12.63 -10.59 9.61
C ALA A 60 11.96 -10.16 8.29
N VAL A 61 12.68 -10.24 7.16
CA VAL A 61 12.17 -9.82 5.84
C VAL A 61 10.88 -10.55 5.41
N PRO A 62 10.74 -11.88 5.57
CA PRO A 62 9.49 -12.58 5.32
C PRO A 62 8.29 -12.05 6.13
N ASP A 63 8.48 -11.76 7.43
CA ASP A 63 7.41 -11.21 8.29
C ASP A 63 6.97 -9.81 7.80
N ALA A 64 7.93 -8.93 7.47
CA ALA A 64 7.62 -7.62 6.88
C ALA A 64 6.82 -7.75 5.57
N ARG A 65 7.17 -8.71 4.72
CA ARG A 65 6.45 -8.97 3.46
C ARG A 65 5.02 -9.45 3.72
N ASP A 66 4.81 -10.35 4.67
CA ASP A 66 3.48 -10.87 4.99
C ASP A 66 2.60 -9.76 5.59
N ARG A 67 3.18 -8.88 6.41
CA ARG A 67 2.52 -7.67 6.92
C ARG A 67 2.14 -6.68 5.82
N LEU A 68 3.03 -6.41 4.87
CA LEU A 68 2.72 -5.54 3.72
C LEU A 68 1.62 -6.14 2.86
N ARG A 69 1.62 -7.47 2.68
CA ARG A 69 0.54 -8.18 1.97
C ARG A 69 -0.79 -8.02 2.70
N TYR A 70 -0.78 -8.16 4.01
CA TYR A 70 -1.96 -7.92 4.84
C TYR A 70 -2.50 -6.49 4.66
N VAL A 71 -1.63 -5.48 4.67
CA VAL A 71 -2.03 -4.09 4.41
C VAL A 71 -2.68 -3.93 3.03
N ALA A 72 -2.09 -4.53 1.99
CA ALA A 72 -2.66 -4.49 0.65
C ALA A 72 -4.06 -5.11 0.59
N THR A 73 -4.25 -6.29 1.19
CA THR A 73 -5.55 -6.97 1.24
C THR A 73 -6.60 -6.16 2.02
N MET A 74 -6.24 -5.59 3.17
CA MET A 74 -7.17 -4.76 3.95
C MET A 74 -7.58 -3.49 3.20
N THR A 75 -6.65 -2.90 2.44
CA THR A 75 -6.92 -1.70 1.63
C THR A 75 -7.85 -2.02 0.47
N GLU A 76 -7.64 -3.17 -0.20
CA GLU A 76 -8.50 -3.64 -1.28
C GLU A 76 -9.93 -3.91 -0.77
N GLN A 77 -10.07 -4.60 0.37
CA GLN A 77 -11.36 -4.88 0.98
C GLN A 77 -12.12 -3.60 1.38
N ALA A 78 -11.43 -2.63 1.97
CA ALA A 78 -12.03 -1.35 2.31
C ALA A 78 -12.52 -0.59 1.08
N ALA A 79 -11.69 -0.54 0.02
CA ALA A 79 -12.06 0.10 -1.24
C ALA A 79 -13.28 -0.57 -1.88
N GLU A 80 -13.34 -1.90 -1.87
CA GLU A 80 -14.48 -2.67 -2.37
C GLU A 80 -15.76 -2.37 -1.59
N ARG A 81 -15.71 -2.35 -0.25
CA ARG A 81 -16.87 -2.00 0.59
C ARG A 81 -17.38 -0.59 0.32
N VAL A 82 -16.47 0.39 0.23
CA VAL A 82 -16.84 1.77 -0.09
C VAL A 82 -17.48 1.87 -1.47
N LEU A 83 -16.92 1.20 -2.48
CA LEU A 83 -17.47 1.22 -3.83
C LEU A 83 -18.87 0.60 -3.87
N ASN A 84 -19.06 -0.55 -3.24
CA ASN A 84 -20.36 -1.22 -3.16
C ASN A 84 -21.43 -0.34 -2.49
N ALA A 85 -21.07 0.33 -1.39
CA ALA A 85 -21.99 1.24 -0.71
C ALA A 85 -22.38 2.45 -1.59
N ILE A 86 -21.43 2.99 -2.37
CA ILE A 86 -21.68 4.06 -3.33
C ILE A 86 -22.60 3.58 -4.47
N GLU A 87 -22.36 2.37 -5.00
CA GLU A 87 -23.19 1.76 -6.05
C GLU A 87 -24.66 1.60 -5.63
N VAL A 88 -24.91 1.35 -4.35
CA VAL A 88 -26.27 1.28 -3.78
C VAL A 88 -26.84 2.66 -3.49
N ALA A 89 -26.08 3.57 -2.87
CA ALA A 89 -26.57 4.87 -2.44
C ALA A 89 -26.89 5.83 -3.60
N LYS A 90 -26.07 5.81 -4.65
CA LYS A 90 -26.19 6.73 -5.78
C LYS A 90 -27.54 6.65 -6.50
N PRO A 91 -28.05 5.49 -6.95
CA PRO A 91 -29.34 5.42 -7.63
C PRO A 91 -30.51 5.84 -6.74
N MET A 92 -30.38 5.66 -5.42
CA MET A 92 -31.40 6.11 -4.46
C MET A 92 -31.50 7.64 -4.46
N GLN A 93 -30.36 8.33 -4.46
CA GLN A 93 -30.36 9.79 -4.51
C GLN A 93 -30.75 10.35 -5.87
N GLU A 94 -30.32 9.72 -6.96
CA GLU A 94 -30.78 10.09 -8.30
C GLU A 94 -32.31 9.97 -8.41
N ARG A 95 -32.90 8.91 -7.83
CA ARG A 95 -34.36 8.74 -7.79
C ARG A 95 -35.06 9.85 -6.99
N ILE A 96 -34.60 10.14 -5.78
CA ILE A 96 -35.18 11.21 -4.94
C ILE A 96 -35.11 12.56 -5.67
N GLN A 97 -33.96 12.87 -6.27
CA GLN A 97 -33.76 14.12 -7.01
C GLN A 97 -34.72 14.23 -8.20
N ASN A 98 -34.78 13.21 -9.04
CA ASN A 98 -35.65 13.20 -10.23
C ASN A 98 -37.13 13.30 -9.86
N GLU A 99 -37.58 12.58 -8.83
CA GLU A 99 -38.97 12.65 -8.35
C GLU A 99 -39.30 14.04 -7.78
N ALA A 100 -38.39 14.64 -7.01
CA ALA A 100 -38.56 15.99 -6.47
C ALA A 100 -38.63 17.06 -7.56
N GLU A 101 -37.72 17.03 -8.53
CA GLU A 101 -37.70 17.96 -9.67
C GLU A 101 -38.96 17.84 -10.54
N ALA A 102 -39.44 16.61 -10.77
CA ALA A 102 -40.67 16.36 -11.52
C ALA A 102 -41.92 16.90 -10.79
N LEU A 103 -42.00 16.73 -9.47
CA LEU A 103 -43.09 17.28 -8.66
C LEU A 103 -43.06 18.81 -8.63
N ASP A 104 -41.87 19.41 -8.43
CA ASP A 104 -41.71 20.87 -8.43
C ASP A 104 -42.12 21.49 -9.77
N ALA A 105 -41.70 20.89 -10.89
CA ALA A 105 -42.10 21.34 -12.23
C ALA A 105 -43.63 21.30 -12.43
N ARG A 106 -44.30 20.24 -11.95
CA ARG A 106 -45.78 20.13 -12.02
C ARG A 106 -46.46 21.17 -11.14
N TRP A 107 -45.95 21.43 -9.94
CA TRP A 107 -46.45 22.50 -9.06
C TRP A 107 -46.27 23.88 -9.69
N ALA A 108 -45.10 24.16 -10.28
CA ALA A 108 -44.83 25.42 -10.96
C ALA A 108 -45.79 25.66 -12.14
N GLN A 109 -46.05 24.62 -12.95
CA GLN A 109 -47.03 24.69 -14.04
C GLN A 109 -48.43 25.01 -13.52
N TRP A 110 -48.86 24.35 -12.43
CA TRP A 110 -50.15 24.60 -11.82
C TRP A 110 -50.29 26.04 -11.28
N TYR A 111 -49.25 26.59 -10.63
CA TYR A 111 -49.27 27.98 -10.15
C TYR A 111 -49.29 29.00 -11.30
N ALA A 112 -48.64 28.70 -12.43
CA ALA A 112 -48.61 29.58 -13.59
C ALA A 112 -49.95 29.63 -14.35
N ALA A 113 -50.64 28.49 -14.44
CA ALA A 113 -51.95 28.39 -15.06
C ALA A 113 -52.78 27.30 -14.34
N PRO A 114 -53.62 27.67 -13.36
CA PRO A 114 -54.41 26.70 -12.59
C PRO A 114 -55.29 25.84 -13.51
N ILE A 115 -55.07 24.52 -13.43
CA ILE A 115 -55.77 23.50 -14.21
C ILE A 115 -56.98 22.97 -13.42
N GLU A 116 -57.80 22.08 -14.01
CA GLU A 116 -59.00 21.52 -13.38
C GLU A 116 -58.73 20.81 -12.03
N HIS A 117 -59.76 20.79 -11.17
CA HIS A 117 -59.70 20.23 -9.81
C HIS A 117 -59.25 18.75 -9.72
N ALA A 118 -59.37 17.97 -10.79
CA ALA A 118 -58.98 16.56 -10.82
C ALA A 118 -57.45 16.37 -10.86
N GLU A 119 -56.75 17.14 -11.71
CA GLU A 119 -55.29 17.05 -11.88
C GLU A 119 -54.54 17.54 -10.63
N VAL A 120 -55.12 18.49 -9.89
CA VAL A 120 -54.58 18.95 -8.61
C VAL A 120 -54.62 17.84 -7.56
N ARG A 121 -55.71 17.05 -7.54
CA ARG A 121 -55.84 15.96 -6.56
C ARG A 121 -54.78 14.89 -6.80
N GLU A 122 -54.55 14.53 -8.06
CA GLU A 122 -53.47 13.62 -8.45
C GLU A 122 -52.10 14.16 -8.05
N LEU A 123 -51.81 15.44 -8.33
CA LEU A 123 -50.54 16.08 -7.92
C LEU A 123 -50.37 16.09 -6.38
N MET A 124 -51.43 16.32 -5.61
CA MET A 124 -51.41 16.25 -4.15
C MET A 124 -51.16 14.82 -3.64
N ASP A 125 -51.79 13.81 -4.25
CA ASP A 125 -51.61 12.41 -3.89
C ASP A 125 -50.19 11.91 -4.24
N ASP A 126 -49.65 12.29 -5.39
CA ASP A 126 -48.28 12.00 -5.81
C ASP A 126 -47.27 12.67 -4.85
N THR A 127 -47.48 13.94 -4.52
CA THR A 127 -46.63 14.67 -3.56
C THR A 127 -46.66 13.99 -2.19
N ARG A 128 -47.83 13.57 -1.72
CA ARG A 128 -47.95 12.86 -0.44
C ARG A 128 -47.27 11.49 -0.47
N THR A 129 -47.31 10.81 -1.60
CA THR A 129 -46.64 9.52 -1.79
C THR A 129 -45.13 9.67 -1.74
N PHE A 130 -44.59 10.66 -2.46
CA PHE A 130 -43.17 11.02 -2.40
C PHE A 130 -42.73 11.34 -0.96
N LEU A 131 -43.46 12.22 -0.26
CA LEU A 131 -43.14 12.60 1.13
C LEU A 131 -43.18 11.42 2.09
N ARG A 132 -44.03 10.41 1.84
CA ARG A 132 -44.08 9.18 2.65
C ARG A 132 -42.90 8.23 2.37
N ALA A 133 -42.39 8.20 1.14
CA ALA A 133 -41.25 7.38 0.75
C ALA A 133 -39.90 8.00 1.15
N LEU A 134 -39.86 9.31 1.39
CA LEU A 134 -38.64 10.05 1.67
C LEU A 134 -37.87 9.56 2.92
N PRO A 135 -38.51 9.28 4.08
CA PRO A 135 -37.79 8.80 5.27
C PRO A 135 -37.10 7.45 5.04
N GLU A 136 -37.73 6.53 4.31
CA GLU A 136 -37.16 5.23 3.98
C GLU A 136 -35.93 5.38 3.09
N ALA A 137 -36.03 6.20 2.03
CA ALA A 137 -34.92 6.44 1.12
C ALA A 137 -33.76 7.20 1.79
N ALA A 138 -34.06 8.13 2.70
CA ALA A 138 -33.06 8.83 3.51
C ALA A 138 -32.36 7.89 4.49
N SER A 139 -33.11 7.04 5.19
CA SER A 139 -32.58 6.05 6.12
C SER A 139 -31.67 5.04 5.41
N ALA A 140 -32.11 4.53 4.26
CA ALA A 140 -31.31 3.57 3.50
C ALA A 140 -30.06 4.21 2.87
N THR A 141 -30.10 5.49 2.46
CA THR A 141 -28.89 6.23 2.07
C THR A 141 -27.94 6.41 3.25
N SER A 142 -28.47 6.76 4.43
CA SER A 142 -27.67 6.91 5.65
C SER A 142 -27.01 5.60 6.06
N ALA A 143 -27.68 4.46 5.90
CA ALA A 143 -27.10 3.15 6.14
C ALA A 143 -25.88 2.88 5.25
N GLN A 144 -25.91 3.29 3.97
CA GLN A 144 -24.75 3.16 3.09
C GLN A 144 -23.59 4.08 3.50
N LEU A 145 -23.88 5.31 3.96
CA LEU A 145 -22.86 6.21 4.48
C LEU A 145 -22.18 5.64 5.74
N LEU A 146 -22.94 4.93 6.57
CA LEU A 146 -22.40 4.23 7.73
C LEU A 146 -21.52 3.05 7.32
N GLU A 147 -21.92 2.26 6.31
CA GLU A 147 -21.03 1.21 5.76
C GLU A 147 -19.72 1.79 5.22
N ILE A 148 -19.76 2.94 4.55
CA ILE A 148 -18.54 3.66 4.10
C ILE A 148 -17.68 4.05 5.30
N MET A 149 -18.28 4.57 6.37
CA MET A 149 -17.56 4.96 7.59
C MET A 149 -16.95 3.75 8.29
N LEU A 150 -17.71 2.65 8.46
CA LEU A 150 -17.18 1.42 9.07
C LEU A 150 -16.06 0.84 8.24
N ALA A 151 -16.16 0.88 6.90
CA ALA A 151 -15.09 0.43 6.02
C ALA A 151 -13.79 1.25 6.14
N GLN A 152 -13.72 2.30 6.96
CA GLN A 152 -12.51 3.07 7.27
C GLN A 152 -11.69 2.49 8.44
N ASP A 153 -12.23 1.53 9.19
CA ASP A 153 -11.54 0.81 10.27
C ASP A 153 -10.19 0.17 9.84
N PHE A 154 -10.04 -0.13 8.54
CA PHE A 154 -8.79 -0.59 7.96
C PHE A 154 -7.63 0.41 8.17
N GLN A 155 -7.89 1.71 8.26
CA GLN A 155 -6.85 2.72 8.35
C GLN A 155 -6.07 2.63 9.67
N ASP A 156 -6.74 2.39 10.79
CA ASP A 156 -6.08 2.19 12.10
C ASP A 156 -5.25 0.89 12.08
N LEU A 157 -5.85 -0.19 11.61
CA LEU A 157 -5.21 -1.50 11.61
C LEU A 157 -4.00 -1.56 10.67
N THR A 158 -4.12 -0.96 9.48
CA THR A 158 -3.00 -0.83 8.54
C THR A 158 -1.92 0.12 9.05
N GLY A 159 -2.29 1.23 9.70
CA GLY A 159 -1.34 2.14 10.34
C GLY A 159 -0.49 1.47 11.41
N GLN A 160 -1.10 0.65 12.28
CA GLN A 160 -0.38 -0.14 13.28
C GLN A 160 0.57 -1.16 12.64
N VAL A 161 0.17 -1.80 11.54
CA VAL A 161 1.00 -2.79 10.84
C VAL A 161 2.18 -2.11 10.14
N ILE A 162 1.96 -0.96 9.49
CA ILE A 162 3.02 -0.14 8.88
C ILE A 162 4.03 0.30 9.94
N LYS A 163 3.57 0.75 11.12
CA LYS A 163 4.45 1.10 12.23
C LYS A 163 5.37 -0.06 12.62
N LYS A 164 4.82 -1.27 12.78
CA LYS A 164 5.62 -2.47 13.09
C LYS A 164 6.63 -2.81 11.98
N ILE A 165 6.27 -2.61 10.71
CA ILE A 165 7.21 -2.79 9.60
C ILE A 165 8.33 -1.74 9.68
N MET A 166 8.01 -0.47 9.96
CA MET A 166 9.02 0.58 10.12
C MET A 166 9.99 0.26 11.26
N ASP A 167 9.48 -0.18 12.42
CA ASP A 167 10.30 -0.59 13.56
C ASP A 167 11.23 -1.76 13.19
N MET A 168 10.73 -2.71 12.39
CA MET A 168 11.51 -3.86 11.92
C MET A 168 12.59 -3.45 10.91
N VAL A 169 12.27 -2.57 9.96
CA VAL A 169 13.25 -2.02 9.01
C VAL A 169 14.34 -1.25 9.75
N TYR A 170 13.97 -0.45 10.75
CA TYR A 170 14.91 0.27 11.61
C TYR A 170 15.85 -0.69 12.34
N LEU A 171 15.33 -1.79 12.90
CA LEU A 171 16.16 -2.80 13.56
C LEU A 171 17.16 -3.45 12.58
N ILE A 172 16.72 -3.77 11.36
CA ILE A 172 17.59 -4.32 10.31
C ILE A 172 18.68 -3.32 9.93
N GLU A 173 18.32 -2.05 9.75
CA GLU A 173 19.26 -0.99 9.40
C GLU A 173 20.32 -0.78 10.48
N GLN A 174 19.93 -0.74 11.76
CA GLN A 174 20.87 -0.66 12.87
C GLN A 174 21.84 -1.84 12.89
N GLN A 175 21.36 -3.07 12.68
CA GLN A 175 22.21 -4.26 12.63
C GLN A 175 23.21 -4.21 11.46
N LEU A 176 22.78 -3.76 10.29
CA LEU A 176 23.66 -3.59 9.13
C LEU A 176 24.68 -2.46 9.34
N LEU A 177 24.28 -1.35 9.97
CA LEU A 177 25.19 -0.27 10.34
C LEU A 177 26.25 -0.75 11.34
N THR A 178 25.89 -1.54 12.35
CA THR A 178 26.86 -2.14 13.28
C THR A 178 27.88 -3.00 12.52
N VAL A 179 27.41 -3.88 11.64
CA VAL A 179 28.27 -4.73 10.79
C VAL A 179 29.23 -3.88 9.95
N LEU A 180 28.75 -2.79 9.36
CA LEU A 180 29.57 -1.87 8.56
C LEU A 180 30.60 -1.13 9.41
N VAL A 181 30.22 -0.56 10.57
CA VAL A 181 31.13 0.19 11.46
C VAL A 181 32.22 -0.72 12.05
N GLU A 182 31.87 -1.95 12.40
CA GLU A 182 32.84 -2.94 12.90
C GLU A 182 33.85 -3.36 11.83
N ASN A 183 33.52 -3.26 10.54
CA ASN A 183 34.35 -3.68 9.40
C ASN A 183 35.13 -2.54 8.71
N ILE A 184 35.04 -1.30 9.21
CA ILE A 184 35.80 -0.17 8.65
C ILE A 184 37.20 -0.09 9.28
N ALA A 185 38.21 0.20 8.45
CA ALA A 185 39.59 0.47 8.89
C ALA A 185 39.61 1.55 9.99
N PRO A 186 40.47 1.42 11.01
CA PRO A 186 40.43 2.27 12.21
C PRO A 186 40.52 3.77 11.88
N GLU A 187 41.20 4.18 10.80
CA GLU A 187 41.30 5.60 10.41
C GLU A 187 39.97 6.22 9.91
N ARG A 188 39.00 5.41 9.49
CA ARG A 188 37.69 5.88 8.97
C ARG A 188 36.52 5.59 9.91
N ARG A 189 36.76 4.90 11.02
CA ARG A 189 35.71 4.43 11.94
C ARG A 189 34.98 5.58 12.64
N GLU A 190 35.70 6.60 13.10
CA GLU A 190 35.10 7.80 13.73
C GLU A 190 34.24 8.61 12.75
N GLN A 191 34.72 8.80 11.53
CA GLN A 191 33.96 9.53 10.49
C GLN A 191 32.68 8.80 10.12
N PHE A 192 32.72 7.47 9.96
CA PHE A 192 31.53 6.70 9.62
C PHE A 192 30.56 6.54 10.79
N ALA A 193 31.06 6.42 12.02
CA ALA A 193 30.22 6.40 13.23
C ALA A 193 29.46 7.73 13.41
N ALA A 194 30.10 8.86 13.12
CA ALA A 194 29.44 10.17 13.13
C ALA A 194 28.33 10.25 12.06
N THR A 195 28.57 9.74 10.85
CA THR A 195 27.56 9.71 9.78
C THR A 195 26.40 8.76 10.12
N ALA A 196 26.68 7.59 10.69
CA ALA A 196 25.65 6.65 11.15
C ALA A 196 24.79 7.22 12.28
N ALA A 197 25.40 7.96 13.21
CA ALA A 197 24.67 8.66 14.28
C ALA A 197 23.79 9.79 13.74
N ALA A 198 24.25 10.53 12.72
CA ALA A 198 23.46 11.56 12.06
C ALA A 198 22.24 10.97 11.33
N LEU A 199 22.41 9.87 10.60
CA LEU A 199 21.32 9.15 9.93
C LEU A 199 20.28 8.62 10.92
N ALA A 200 20.73 8.05 12.04
CA ALA A 200 19.83 7.60 13.11
C ALA A 200 19.03 8.76 13.74
N ALA A 201 19.63 9.95 13.89
CA ALA A 201 18.94 11.13 14.42
C ALA A 201 17.92 11.74 13.44
N GLU A 202 18.21 11.69 12.14
CA GLU A 202 17.33 12.20 11.07
C GLU A 202 16.14 11.25 10.80
N GLN A 203 16.28 9.95 11.06
CA GLN A 203 15.15 9.02 10.97
C GLN A 203 14.20 9.08 12.17
N ILE A 204 14.68 9.38 13.38
CA ILE A 204 13.81 9.61 14.55
C ILE A 204 12.88 10.82 14.32
N SER A 205 13.34 11.83 13.56
CA SER A 205 12.50 12.95 13.13
C SER A 205 11.61 12.60 11.92
N ALA A 206 12.07 11.75 11.00
CA ALA A 206 11.30 11.31 9.83
C ALA A 206 10.24 10.24 10.12
N THR A 207 10.38 9.43 11.18
CA THR A 207 9.32 8.50 11.63
C THR A 207 8.08 9.23 12.12
N GLY A 208 8.14 10.55 12.32
CA GLY A 208 7.05 11.36 12.82
C GLY A 208 6.68 10.95 14.24
N SER A 209 6.55 11.91 15.15
CA SER A 209 5.72 11.66 16.32
C SER A 209 4.36 11.14 15.84
N PRO A 210 3.75 10.13 16.49
CA PRO A 210 2.54 9.45 16.00
C PRO A 210 1.37 10.39 15.64
N GLU A 211 1.37 11.62 16.16
CA GLU A 211 0.42 12.70 15.85
C GLU A 211 0.47 13.21 14.40
N SER A 212 1.64 13.12 13.73
CA SER A 212 1.85 13.62 12.36
C SER A 212 1.31 12.68 11.28
N LEU A 213 1.33 11.37 11.53
CA LEU A 213 0.86 10.34 10.58
C LEU A 213 -0.62 9.98 10.74
N LEU A 214 -1.26 10.45 11.81
CA LEU A 214 -2.70 10.33 12.04
C LEU A 214 -3.52 11.35 11.25
N ASN A 215 -2.87 12.34 10.63
CA ASN A 215 -3.55 13.35 9.85
C ASN A 215 -3.04 13.32 8.41
N GLY A 216 -3.94 13.01 7.46
CA GLY A 216 -3.70 13.29 6.05
C GLY A 216 -3.34 14.78 5.82
N PRO A 217 -2.84 15.17 4.63
CA PRO A 217 -2.22 16.47 4.38
C PRO A 217 -3.05 17.61 4.99
N GLN A 218 -2.58 18.13 6.13
CA GLN A 218 -3.28 19.19 6.85
C GLN A 218 -3.05 20.51 6.11
N ILE A 219 -4.00 20.85 5.26
CA ILE A 219 -4.08 22.16 4.64
C ILE A 219 -4.57 23.14 5.74
N ALA A 220 -3.61 23.87 6.29
CA ALA A 220 -3.72 25.05 7.16
C ALA A 220 -4.24 24.86 8.61
N PRO A 221 -3.40 25.14 9.64
CA PRO A 221 -3.78 25.04 11.04
C PRO A 221 -4.29 26.39 11.56
N GLU A 222 -5.45 26.85 11.11
CA GLU A 222 -6.16 27.93 11.81
C GLU A 222 -7.64 27.59 11.94
N GLY A 223 -7.98 27.10 13.14
CA GLY A 223 -9.35 26.96 13.62
C GLY A 223 -10.05 25.69 13.16
N LYS A 224 -10.00 24.62 13.97
CA LYS A 224 -11.11 23.68 14.14
C LYS A 224 -10.90 22.77 15.35
N SER A 225 -11.88 22.82 16.24
CA SER A 225 -12.31 21.72 17.08
C SER A 225 -12.75 20.54 16.22
N ASP A 226 -12.67 19.35 16.81
CA ASP A 226 -13.28 18.09 16.37
C ASP A 226 -12.43 17.25 15.41
N VAL A 227 -11.47 16.55 16.00
CA VAL A 227 -10.88 15.33 15.44
C VAL A 227 -11.55 14.17 16.16
N VAL A 228 -12.47 13.50 15.45
CA VAL A 228 -13.31 12.40 15.92
C VAL A 228 -12.45 11.13 16.02
N GLN A 229 -12.37 10.52 17.21
CA GLN A 229 -11.53 9.33 17.44
C GLN A 229 -12.20 8.18 18.19
N ASP A 230 -13.47 8.27 18.59
CA ASP A 230 -14.08 7.22 19.42
C ASP A 230 -15.34 6.58 18.83
N GLN A 231 -15.37 5.24 18.87
CA GLN A 231 -16.50 4.37 18.52
C GLN A 231 -17.80 4.76 19.25
N ALA A 232 -17.68 5.29 20.47
CA ALA A 232 -18.81 5.78 21.26
C ALA A 232 -19.54 6.96 20.56
N GLN A 233 -18.83 7.80 19.81
CA GLN A 233 -19.44 8.91 19.09
C GLN A 233 -20.11 8.46 17.79
N VAL A 234 -19.65 7.36 17.19
CA VAL A 234 -20.37 6.71 16.08
C VAL A 234 -21.69 6.15 16.59
N ASP A 235 -21.68 5.48 17.74
CA ASP A 235 -22.89 4.97 18.40
C ASP A 235 -23.84 6.12 18.82
N ASP A 236 -23.31 7.24 19.30
CA ASP A 236 -24.11 8.45 19.60
C ASP A 236 -24.68 9.11 18.33
N LEU A 237 -23.94 9.11 17.22
CA LEU A 237 -24.41 9.60 15.93
C LEU A 237 -25.53 8.71 15.39
N LEU A 238 -25.40 7.39 15.52
CA LEU A 238 -26.43 6.41 15.19
C LEU A 238 -27.71 6.62 16.03
N ALA A 239 -27.57 6.87 17.33
CA ALA A 239 -28.69 7.19 18.22
C ALA A 239 -29.35 8.54 17.88
N SER A 240 -28.56 9.54 17.44
CA SER A 240 -29.07 10.86 17.07
C SER A 240 -29.90 10.88 15.78
N LEU A 241 -29.71 9.88 14.91
CA LEU A 241 -30.44 9.71 13.65
C LEU A 241 -31.77 8.93 13.82
N GLY A 242 -32.11 8.54 15.05
CA GLY A 242 -33.45 8.05 15.41
C GLY A 242 -33.66 6.54 15.32
N PHE A 243 -32.61 5.74 15.53
CA PHE A 243 -32.74 4.33 15.91
C PHE A 243 -32.67 4.15 17.42
#